data_AF-A0A936UJI5-F1
#
_entry.id   AF-A0A936UJI5-F1
#
_cell.length_a   1.000
_cell.length_b   1.000
_cell.length_c   1.000
_cell.angle_alpha   90.00
_cell.angle_beta   90.00
_cell.angle_gamma   90.00
#
_symmetry.space_group_name_H-M   'P 1'
#
loop_
_entity.id
_entity.type
_entity.pdbx_description
1 polymer ?
#
loop_
_entity_poly.entity_id
_entity_poly.type
_entity_poly.pdbx_seq_one_letter_code
_entity_poly.pdbx_strand_id
1 'polypeptide(L)'
;MIVSGFTIIRNGVLYAYPFKESILSILPLCDEMIINVGKSSDNTLEVIRSINDKRIKIFESEWDMSLTGGKVLSVETNKALKKCTGDWCFYIQGDEVLHEKYSETVRDAMIRYSDNKRTEGLKFRYEHFYGSYNYVQDNYRNWYFRETRIIKNSVNIVSWGDAMDFRHKDGSKLRSKDIKAKIYHYGWVRPPLTLIQKRRDFEKIYTAGEEAKRNILRFENYDDMGNLRKFTETHPLVMTERLLNSNWDFDAKIDQQKPDWLRKILIFMHPLIKRIKKIHNKNKS
;
A
#
# COMPACT_ATOMS: atom_id res chain seq x y z
N MET A 1 22.57 -13.59 5.99
CA MET A 1 21.16 -13.26 5.84
C MET A 1 20.99 -12.56 4.50
N ILE A 2 20.21 -13.14 3.60
CA ILE A 2 19.92 -12.60 2.26
C ILE A 2 18.49 -12.03 2.27
N VAL A 3 18.28 -10.89 1.62
CA VAL A 3 16.98 -10.21 1.54
C VAL A 3 16.55 -10.07 0.08
N SER A 4 15.40 -10.66 -0.26
CA SER A 4 14.74 -10.44 -1.54
C SER A 4 13.71 -9.32 -1.39
N GLY A 5 13.91 -8.20 -2.09
CA GLY A 5 12.83 -7.26 -2.33
C GLY A 5 11.89 -7.79 -3.41
N PHE A 6 10.59 -7.50 -3.33
CA PHE A 6 9.70 -7.82 -4.43
C PHE A 6 8.48 -6.91 -4.53
N THR A 7 7.95 -6.77 -5.73
CA THR A 7 6.75 -5.97 -6.01
C THR A 7 6.03 -6.44 -7.27
N ILE A 8 4.81 -5.93 -7.46
CA ILE A 8 4.05 -6.02 -8.70
C ILE A 8 3.68 -4.62 -9.18
N ILE A 9 3.61 -4.42 -10.49
CA ILE A 9 3.11 -3.16 -11.03
C ILE A 9 2.48 -3.36 -12.41
N ARG A 10 1.41 -2.62 -12.67
CA ARG A 10 0.77 -2.51 -13.98
C ARG A 10 0.25 -1.08 -14.15
N ASN A 11 0.48 -0.47 -15.31
CA ASN A 11 0.05 0.89 -15.62
C ASN A 11 0.51 1.91 -14.55
N GLY A 12 1.76 1.76 -14.11
CA GLY A 12 2.41 2.59 -13.08
C GLY A 12 2.44 4.07 -13.45
N VAL A 13 2.75 4.38 -14.70
CA VAL A 13 2.85 5.76 -15.22
C VAL A 13 1.47 6.38 -15.40
N LEU A 14 0.56 5.66 -16.06
CA LEU A 14 -0.82 6.06 -16.33
C LEU A 14 -1.55 6.45 -15.05
N TYR A 15 -1.35 5.68 -13.99
CA TYR A 15 -1.97 5.92 -12.69
C TYR A 15 -1.08 6.72 -11.72
N ALA A 16 0.01 7.33 -12.21
CA ALA A 16 0.92 8.17 -11.44
C ALA A 16 1.39 7.53 -10.11
N TYR A 17 1.64 6.22 -10.09
CA TYR A 17 2.22 5.54 -8.94
C TYR A 17 3.67 5.99 -8.71
N PRO A 18 4.11 6.20 -7.45
CA PRO A 18 5.52 6.37 -7.10
C PRO A 18 6.31 5.06 -7.12
N PHE A 19 6.07 4.18 -8.11
CA PHE A 19 6.60 2.81 -8.11
C PHE A 19 8.12 2.76 -8.25
N LYS A 20 8.73 3.70 -8.97
CA LYS A 20 10.19 3.82 -9.07
C LYS A 20 10.78 4.13 -7.70
N GLU A 21 10.15 5.05 -6.97
CA GLU A 21 10.53 5.47 -5.63
C GLU A 21 10.29 4.35 -4.61
N SER A 22 9.19 3.60 -4.74
CA SER A 22 8.91 2.39 -3.97
C SER A 22 10.08 1.39 -4.08
N ILE A 23 10.48 1.06 -5.31
CA ILE A 23 11.59 0.15 -5.58
C ILE A 23 12.90 0.69 -4.97
N LEU A 24 13.26 1.93 -5.30
CA LEU A 24 14.50 2.56 -4.84
C LEU A 24 14.58 2.69 -3.32
N SER A 25 13.45 2.82 -2.64
CA SER A 25 13.42 2.99 -1.17
C SER A 25 13.82 1.74 -0.40
N ILE A 26 13.51 0.55 -0.92
CA ILE A 26 13.88 -0.72 -0.26
C ILE A 26 15.13 -1.34 -0.85
N LEU A 27 15.52 -0.99 -2.08
CA LEU A 27 16.65 -1.57 -2.79
C LEU A 27 17.98 -1.57 -1.99
N PRO A 28 18.32 -0.56 -1.16
CA PRO A 28 19.52 -0.61 -0.30
C PRO A 28 19.51 -1.72 0.77
N LEU A 29 18.34 -2.28 1.08
CA LEU A 29 18.18 -3.37 2.04
C LEU A 29 18.16 -4.75 1.36
N CYS A 30 18.18 -4.80 0.03
CA CYS A 30 17.96 -6.00 -0.75
C CYS A 30 19.24 -6.47 -1.48
N ASP A 31 19.40 -7.79 -1.50
CA ASP A 31 20.42 -8.49 -2.30
C ASP A 31 19.90 -8.83 -3.71
N GLU A 32 18.57 -8.98 -3.86
CA GLU A 32 17.88 -9.05 -5.14
C GLU A 32 16.52 -8.32 -5.06
N MET A 33 16.01 -7.89 -6.21
CA MET A 33 14.71 -7.22 -6.31
C MET A 33 13.89 -7.85 -7.43
N ILE A 34 12.85 -8.60 -7.08
CA ILE A 34 11.98 -9.30 -8.04
C ILE A 34 10.79 -8.42 -8.40
N ILE A 35 10.62 -8.11 -9.69
CA ILE A 35 9.56 -7.22 -10.15
C ILE A 35 8.69 -7.94 -11.18
N ASN A 36 7.42 -8.16 -10.82
CA ASN A 36 6.42 -8.67 -11.74
C ASN A 36 5.70 -7.50 -12.43
N VAL A 37 5.97 -7.32 -13.72
CA VAL A 37 5.36 -6.25 -14.51
C VAL A 37 4.19 -6.82 -15.30
N GLY A 38 2.98 -6.42 -14.93
CA GLY A 38 1.81 -6.73 -15.74
C GLY A 38 1.91 -6.05 -17.10
N LYS A 39 1.44 -6.72 -18.17
CA LYS A 39 1.29 -6.10 -19.50
C LYS A 39 0.59 -4.74 -19.37
N SER A 40 1.36 -3.68 -19.58
CA SER A 40 0.94 -2.30 -19.36
C SER A 40 0.68 -1.61 -20.69
N SER A 41 -0.19 -0.59 -20.69
CA SER A 41 -0.50 0.25 -21.85
C SER A 41 0.29 1.56 -21.84
N ASP A 42 1.32 1.65 -21.01
CA ASP A 42 2.17 2.81 -20.78
C ASP A 42 3.64 2.38 -20.65
N ASN A 43 4.53 3.34 -20.44
CA ASN A 43 5.98 3.10 -20.37
C ASN A 43 6.46 2.57 -19.00
N THR A 44 5.61 1.83 -18.25
CA THR A 44 5.97 1.33 -16.92
C THR A 44 7.20 0.44 -16.94
N LEU A 45 7.30 -0.47 -17.91
CA LEU A 45 8.40 -1.41 -18.04
C LEU A 45 9.73 -0.67 -18.29
N GLU A 46 9.71 0.32 -19.16
CA GLU A 46 10.85 1.15 -19.54
C GLU A 46 11.35 1.96 -18.34
N VAL A 47 10.44 2.53 -17.54
CA VAL A 47 10.82 3.24 -16.31
C VAL A 47 11.51 2.30 -15.33
N ILE A 48 11.06 1.06 -15.16
CA ILE A 48 11.74 0.09 -14.28
C ILE A 48 13.11 -0.28 -14.84
N ARG A 49 13.21 -0.55 -16.14
CA ARG A 49 14.50 -0.84 -16.81
C ARG A 49 15.48 0.32 -16.66
N SER A 50 15.00 1.57 -16.65
CA SER A 50 15.85 2.76 -16.49
C SER A 50 16.55 2.86 -15.12
N ILE A 51 16.09 2.10 -14.10
CA ILE A 51 16.77 2.05 -12.80
C ILE A 51 18.18 1.45 -12.92
N ASN A 52 18.39 0.54 -13.88
CA ASN A 52 19.69 -0.02 -14.25
C ASN A 52 20.52 -0.56 -13.05
N ASP A 53 19.89 -1.33 -12.16
CA ASP A 53 20.56 -2.02 -11.06
C ASP A 53 20.58 -3.53 -11.30
N LYS A 54 21.77 -4.15 -11.21
CA LYS A 54 21.98 -5.59 -11.45
C LYS A 54 21.18 -6.52 -10.53
N ARG A 55 20.71 -6.02 -9.38
CA ARG A 55 19.90 -6.78 -8.42
C ARG A 55 18.46 -6.90 -8.88
N ILE A 56 18.00 -6.02 -9.77
CA ILE A 56 16.64 -6.01 -10.27
C ILE A 56 16.46 -7.12 -11.31
N LYS A 57 15.52 -8.03 -11.04
CA LYS A 57 15.11 -9.13 -11.91
C LYS A 57 13.65 -8.90 -12.29
N ILE A 58 13.44 -8.52 -13.55
CA ILE A 58 12.12 -8.22 -14.10
C ILE A 58 11.58 -9.48 -14.79
N PHE A 59 10.31 -9.76 -14.60
CA PHE A 59 9.56 -10.66 -15.47
C PHE A 59 8.18 -10.07 -15.74
N GLU A 60 7.65 -10.37 -16.91
CA GLU A 60 6.34 -9.88 -17.32
C GLU A 60 5.28 -10.96 -17.10
N SER A 61 4.06 -10.53 -16.81
CA SER A 61 2.91 -11.43 -16.69
C SER A 61 1.66 -10.84 -17.32
N GLU A 62 0.80 -11.73 -17.82
CA GLU A 62 -0.56 -11.38 -18.19
C GLU A 62 -1.47 -11.58 -16.97
N TRP A 63 -2.09 -10.49 -16.54
CA TRP A 63 -2.96 -10.47 -15.36
C TRP A 63 -4.35 -10.94 -15.76
N ASP A 64 -4.85 -11.97 -15.08
CA ASP A 64 -6.21 -12.45 -15.26
C ASP A 64 -7.21 -11.44 -14.66
N MET A 65 -7.73 -10.58 -15.54
CA MET A 65 -8.69 -9.52 -15.17
C MET A 65 -10.11 -10.05 -14.97
N SER A 66 -10.35 -11.35 -15.15
CA SER A 66 -11.65 -11.96 -14.81
C SER A 66 -11.81 -12.16 -13.31
N LEU A 67 -10.71 -12.15 -12.55
CA LEU A 67 -10.71 -12.29 -11.10
C LEU A 67 -11.27 -11.02 -10.43
N THR A 68 -12.27 -11.21 -9.56
CA THR A 68 -12.93 -10.12 -8.81
C THR A 68 -12.39 -9.99 -7.38
N GLY A 69 -12.77 -8.90 -6.70
CA GLY A 69 -12.38 -8.64 -5.31
C GLY A 69 -10.89 -8.38 -5.11
N GLY A 70 -10.19 -7.87 -6.13
CA GLY A 70 -8.76 -7.58 -6.04
C GLY A 70 -7.85 -8.81 -6.04
N LYS A 71 -8.38 -10.03 -6.19
CA LYS A 71 -7.62 -11.29 -6.12
C LYS A 71 -6.46 -11.38 -7.10
N VAL A 72 -6.57 -10.72 -8.26
CA VAL A 72 -5.48 -10.64 -9.23
C VAL A 72 -4.20 -10.10 -8.60
N LEU A 73 -4.31 -9.13 -7.68
CA LEU A 73 -3.15 -8.53 -7.00
C LEU A 73 -2.39 -9.57 -6.16
N SER A 74 -3.10 -10.41 -5.40
CA SER A 74 -2.43 -11.43 -4.59
C SER A 74 -1.89 -12.58 -5.43
N VAL A 75 -2.56 -12.95 -6.52
CA VAL A 75 -2.05 -13.94 -7.50
C VAL A 75 -0.72 -13.47 -8.09
N GLU A 76 -0.66 -12.23 -8.57
CA GLU A 76 0.53 -11.67 -9.18
C GLU A 76 1.65 -11.43 -8.17
N THR A 77 1.29 -11.04 -6.94
CA THR A 77 2.24 -10.92 -5.82
C THR A 77 2.84 -12.27 -5.45
N ASN A 78 2.04 -13.33 -5.45
CA ASN A 78 2.51 -14.69 -5.21
C ASN A 78 3.42 -15.21 -6.33
N LYS A 79 3.22 -14.80 -7.59
CA LYS A 79 4.17 -15.11 -8.70
C LYS A 79 5.54 -14.48 -8.47
N ALA A 80 5.60 -13.22 -8.00
CA ALA A 80 6.84 -12.56 -7.62
C ALA A 80 7.50 -13.21 -6.38
N LEU A 81 6.71 -13.45 -5.33
CA LEU A 81 7.21 -14.08 -4.09
C LEU A 81 7.87 -15.43 -4.35
N LYS A 82 7.27 -16.27 -5.22
CA LYS A 82 7.84 -17.58 -5.60
C LYS A 82 9.23 -17.52 -6.24
N LYS A 83 9.64 -16.37 -6.77
CA LYS A 83 10.95 -16.15 -7.40
C LYS A 83 11.98 -15.57 -6.41
N CYS A 84 11.58 -15.23 -5.18
CA CYS A 84 12.49 -14.77 -4.14
C CYS A 84 13.31 -15.93 -3.58
N THR A 85 14.61 -15.69 -3.38
CA THR A 85 15.59 -16.68 -2.92
C THR A 85 16.21 -16.35 -1.55
N GLY A 86 15.98 -15.16 -1.03
CA GLY A 86 16.50 -14.70 0.26
C GLY A 86 15.82 -15.34 1.45
N ASP A 87 16.41 -15.16 2.64
CA ASP A 87 15.86 -15.61 3.92
C ASP A 87 14.62 -14.78 4.32
N TRP A 88 14.66 -13.49 3.98
CA TRP A 88 13.57 -12.53 4.15
C TRP A 88 13.09 -12.03 2.79
N CYS A 89 11.77 -11.90 2.64
CA CYS A 89 11.15 -11.28 1.48
C CYS A 89 10.50 -9.96 1.91
N PHE A 90 10.98 -8.83 1.37
CA PHE A 90 10.44 -7.49 1.60
C PHE A 90 9.52 -7.10 0.45
N TYR A 91 8.21 -7.15 0.70
CA TYR A 91 7.18 -6.65 -0.20
C TYR A 91 7.02 -5.14 -0.07
N ILE A 92 6.93 -4.44 -1.20
CA ILE A 92 6.54 -3.03 -1.26
C ILE A 92 5.51 -2.83 -2.37
N GLN A 93 4.42 -2.11 -2.12
CA GLN A 93 3.44 -1.79 -3.16
C GLN A 93 3.89 -0.54 -3.96
N GLY A 94 3.40 -0.38 -5.19
CA GLY A 94 3.82 0.72 -6.07
C GLY A 94 3.42 2.13 -5.61
N ASP A 95 2.59 2.25 -4.58
CA ASP A 95 2.27 3.50 -3.87
C ASP A 95 2.86 3.59 -2.46
N GLU A 96 3.76 2.69 -2.09
CA GLU A 96 4.40 2.66 -0.78
C GLU A 96 5.88 3.01 -0.88
N VAL A 97 6.40 3.79 0.07
CA VAL A 97 7.82 4.15 0.11
C VAL A 97 8.33 4.04 1.54
N LEU A 98 9.48 3.38 1.72
CA LEU A 98 10.18 3.34 2.98
C LEU A 98 11.04 4.62 3.13
N HIS A 99 10.93 5.32 4.25
CA HIS A 99 11.85 6.42 4.52
C HIS A 99 13.22 5.86 4.94
N GLU A 100 14.29 6.35 4.33
CA GLU A 100 15.68 5.93 4.55
C GLU A 100 16.12 6.02 6.01
N LYS A 101 15.50 6.89 6.82
CA LYS A 101 15.73 6.97 8.27
C LYS A 101 15.42 5.67 9.02
N TYR A 102 14.61 4.79 8.42
CA TYR A 102 14.26 3.49 8.99
C TYR A 102 15.14 2.35 8.50
N SER A 103 16.06 2.57 7.55
CA SER A 103 16.83 1.49 6.93
C SER A 103 17.64 0.68 7.95
N GLU A 104 18.34 1.33 8.88
CA GLU A 104 19.06 0.64 9.96
C GLU A 104 18.10 -0.11 10.89
N THR A 105 17.01 0.53 11.30
CA THR A 105 15.99 -0.10 12.17
C THR A 105 15.40 -1.36 11.55
N VAL A 106 15.15 -1.34 10.24
CA VAL A 106 14.61 -2.49 9.50
C VAL A 106 15.66 -3.60 9.38
N ARG A 107 16.91 -3.25 9.05
CA ARG A 107 18.03 -4.19 8.98
C ARG A 107 18.26 -4.89 10.33
N ASP A 108 18.32 -4.13 11.41
CA ASP A 108 18.50 -4.65 12.77
C ASP A 108 17.37 -5.57 13.20
N ALA A 109 16.13 -5.25 12.81
CA ALA A 109 14.99 -6.11 13.10
C ALA A 109 15.07 -7.46 12.35
N MET A 110 15.46 -7.45 11.07
CA MET A 110 15.65 -8.69 10.31
C MET A 110 16.77 -9.54 10.92
N ILE A 111 17.90 -8.94 11.31
CA ILE A 111 19.01 -9.64 11.99
C ILE A 111 18.54 -10.23 13.31
N ARG A 112 17.90 -9.42 14.17
CA ARG A 112 17.42 -9.84 15.49
C ARG A 112 16.47 -11.03 15.43
N TYR A 113 15.62 -11.10 14.42
CA TYR A 113 14.60 -12.14 14.29
C TYR A 113 14.97 -13.27 13.32
N SER A 114 16.17 -13.24 12.72
CA SER A 114 16.63 -14.23 11.74
C SER A 114 16.51 -15.65 12.29
N ASP A 115 17.10 -15.92 13.46
CA ASP A 115 17.12 -17.25 14.07
C ASP A 115 15.88 -17.56 14.92
N ASN A 116 14.98 -16.60 15.09
CA ASN A 116 13.78 -16.75 15.90
C ASN A 116 12.68 -17.49 15.11
N LYS A 117 12.51 -18.79 15.36
CA LYS A 117 11.45 -19.63 14.73
C LYS A 117 10.02 -19.21 15.07
N ARG A 118 9.82 -18.38 16.10
CA ARG A 118 8.49 -17.86 16.49
C ARG A 118 8.11 -16.58 15.75
N THR A 119 9.02 -15.97 15.00
CA THR A 119 8.76 -14.75 14.23
C THR A 119 8.80 -15.06 12.74
N GLU A 120 7.68 -14.80 12.06
CA GLU A 120 7.49 -15.10 10.63
C GLU A 120 7.44 -13.84 9.77
N GLY A 121 7.30 -12.66 10.38
CA GLY A 121 7.26 -11.40 9.64
C GLY A 121 7.51 -10.18 10.52
N LEU A 122 7.74 -9.04 9.85
CA LEU A 122 7.91 -7.74 10.48
C LEU A 122 6.80 -6.79 10.01
N LYS A 123 6.17 -6.17 11.00
CA LYS A 123 5.01 -5.32 10.83
C LYS A 123 5.38 -3.86 11.01
N PHE A 124 5.01 -3.06 10.01
CA PHE A 124 5.28 -1.64 9.92
C PHE A 124 4.05 -0.85 10.31
N ARG A 125 4.24 0.36 10.82
CA ARG A 125 3.16 1.35 10.92
C ARG A 125 2.98 2.07 9.57
N TYR A 126 1.83 2.69 9.36
CA TYR A 126 1.52 3.42 8.14
C TYR A 126 1.33 4.92 8.36
N GLU A 127 1.80 5.70 7.41
CA GLU A 127 1.37 7.08 7.15
C GLU A 127 0.64 7.10 5.82
N HIS A 128 -0.67 7.31 5.85
CA HIS A 128 -1.49 7.37 4.64
C HIS A 128 -1.64 8.80 4.19
N PHE A 129 -0.94 9.16 3.12
CA PHE A 129 -1.05 10.48 2.52
C PHE A 129 -2.32 10.59 1.68
N TYR A 130 -2.92 11.78 1.70
CA TYR A 130 -4.24 12.00 1.13
C TYR A 130 -4.35 13.36 0.46
N GLY A 131 -4.79 13.38 -0.79
CA GLY A 131 -5.02 14.60 -1.55
C GLY A 131 -3.75 15.23 -2.09
N SER A 132 -2.82 15.56 -1.20
CA SER A 132 -1.47 16.03 -1.53
C SER A 132 -0.42 15.38 -0.63
N TYR A 133 0.85 15.69 -0.89
CA TYR A 133 1.96 15.22 -0.06
C TYR A 133 1.98 15.85 1.35
N ASN A 134 1.19 16.91 1.59
CA ASN A 134 1.24 17.66 2.85
C ASN A 134 0.25 17.16 3.91
N TYR A 135 -0.64 16.22 3.57
CA TYR A 135 -1.70 15.78 4.45
C TYR A 135 -1.73 14.27 4.58
N VAL A 136 -1.98 13.82 5.80
CA VAL A 136 -2.13 12.42 6.13
C VAL A 136 -3.43 12.19 6.86
N GLN A 137 -3.96 10.99 6.69
CA GLN A 137 -5.21 10.55 7.26
C GLN A 137 -5.00 10.00 8.68
N ASP A 138 -5.79 10.48 9.63
CA ASP A 138 -5.68 10.11 11.04
C ASP A 138 -6.77 9.15 11.53
N ASN A 139 -7.72 8.78 10.65
CA ASN A 139 -8.72 7.77 10.95
C ASN A 139 -8.17 6.33 10.84
N TYR A 140 -7.53 5.87 11.91
CA TYR A 140 -6.94 4.52 12.02
C TYR A 140 -7.94 3.34 11.96
N ARG A 141 -9.26 3.60 11.94
CA ARG A 141 -10.28 2.55 11.76
C ARG A 141 -10.60 2.29 10.29
N ASN A 142 -10.65 3.35 9.49
CA ASN A 142 -10.89 3.24 8.05
C ASN A 142 -9.59 3.00 7.28
N TRP A 143 -8.47 3.42 7.87
CA TRP A 143 -7.14 3.31 7.29
C TRP A 143 -6.27 2.44 8.19
N TYR A 144 -5.79 1.34 7.64
CA TYR A 144 -5.10 0.33 8.42
C TYR A 144 -3.81 0.89 9.02
N PHE A 145 -3.67 0.81 10.34
CA PHE A 145 -2.54 1.46 11.00
C PHE A 145 -1.23 0.69 10.85
N ARG A 146 -1.30 -0.62 10.59
CA ARG A 146 -0.13 -1.50 10.55
C ARG A 146 -0.32 -2.65 9.59
N GLU A 147 0.76 -3.04 8.92
CA GLU A 147 0.76 -4.22 8.06
C GLU A 147 2.13 -4.89 7.95
N THR A 148 2.14 -6.20 7.71
CA THR A 148 3.34 -7.00 7.48
C THR A 148 3.87 -6.73 6.08
N ARG A 149 5.12 -6.28 5.98
CA ARG A 149 5.79 -6.04 4.69
C ARG A 149 7.04 -6.88 4.50
N ILE A 150 7.62 -7.39 5.58
CA ILE A 150 8.71 -8.34 5.51
C ILE A 150 8.23 -9.68 6.06
N ILE A 151 8.44 -10.75 5.33
CA ILE A 151 8.08 -12.12 5.72
C ILE A 151 9.31 -13.02 5.59
N LYS A 152 9.40 -14.08 6.40
CA LYS A 152 10.37 -15.14 6.15
C LYS A 152 10.01 -15.86 4.85
N ASN A 153 11.01 -16.22 4.07
CA ASN A 153 10.78 -16.98 2.85
C ASN A 153 10.36 -18.40 3.23
N SER A 154 9.09 -18.71 3.01
CA SER A 154 8.51 -20.01 3.34
C SER A 154 7.43 -20.37 2.34
N VAL A 155 7.46 -21.62 1.89
CA VAL A 155 6.43 -22.18 0.99
C VAL A 155 5.04 -22.18 1.61
N ASN A 156 4.91 -22.00 2.92
CA ASN A 156 3.63 -21.92 3.60
C ASN A 156 3.04 -20.50 3.62
N ILE A 157 3.81 -19.47 3.33
CA ILE A 157 3.36 -18.07 3.39
C ILE A 157 2.95 -17.61 1.99
N VAL A 158 1.79 -16.97 1.89
CA VAL A 158 1.21 -16.45 0.65
C VAL A 158 0.65 -15.04 0.85
N SER A 159 0.72 -14.22 -0.20
CA SER A 159 -0.06 -13.00 -0.31
C SER A 159 -1.55 -13.34 -0.34
N TRP A 160 -2.36 -12.61 0.43
CA TRP A 160 -3.75 -12.92 0.72
C TRP A 160 -4.69 -11.78 0.32
N GLY A 161 -5.93 -12.13 -0.05
CA GLY A 161 -6.96 -11.15 -0.41
C GLY A 161 -6.57 -10.30 -1.62
N ASP A 162 -6.52 -8.99 -1.43
CA ASP A 162 -6.14 -7.98 -2.43
C ASP A 162 -4.64 -7.61 -2.37
N ALA A 163 -3.81 -8.52 -1.84
CA ALA A 163 -2.38 -8.36 -1.60
C ALA A 163 -1.98 -7.40 -0.48
N MET A 164 -2.93 -6.91 0.33
CA MET A 164 -2.60 -6.11 1.51
C MET A 164 -1.86 -6.92 2.59
N ASP A 165 -2.27 -8.16 2.84
CA ASP A 165 -1.82 -9.00 3.97
C ASP A 165 -1.12 -10.29 3.47
N PHE A 166 -0.39 -10.94 4.36
CA PHE A 166 0.20 -12.26 4.15
C PHE A 166 -0.33 -13.26 5.17
N ARG A 167 -0.59 -14.48 4.73
CA ARG A 167 -1.12 -15.56 5.57
C ARG A 167 -0.45 -16.88 5.30
N HIS A 168 -0.62 -17.82 6.21
CA HIS A 168 -0.38 -19.22 5.90
C HIS A 168 -1.38 -19.71 4.84
N LYS A 169 -1.02 -20.75 4.09
CA LYS A 169 -1.91 -21.35 3.08
C LYS A 169 -3.24 -21.85 3.62
N ASP A 170 -3.29 -22.24 4.90
CA ASP A 170 -4.51 -22.62 5.62
C ASP A 170 -5.39 -21.41 6.02
N GLY A 171 -4.96 -20.18 5.72
CA GLY A 171 -5.66 -18.94 6.03
C GLY A 171 -5.38 -18.39 7.43
N SER A 172 -4.53 -19.04 8.23
CA SER A 172 -4.13 -18.55 9.54
C SER A 172 -3.15 -17.37 9.45
N LYS A 173 -3.13 -16.52 10.47
CA LYS A 173 -2.31 -15.31 10.51
C LYS A 173 -0.83 -15.63 10.80
N LEU A 174 0.06 -14.84 10.22
CA LEU A 174 1.50 -14.91 10.53
C LEU A 174 1.80 -14.39 11.93
N ARG A 175 2.84 -14.97 12.56
CA ARG A 175 3.42 -14.45 13.80
C ARG A 175 4.38 -13.30 13.51
N SER A 176 3.82 -12.14 13.18
CA SER A 176 4.60 -10.93 12.89
C SER A 176 4.96 -10.13 14.14
N LYS A 177 6.13 -9.48 14.13
CA LYS A 177 6.58 -8.56 15.18
C LYS A 177 6.49 -7.11 14.72
N ASP A 178 5.94 -6.23 15.56
CA ASP A 178 5.97 -4.79 15.31
C ASP A 178 7.39 -4.26 15.40
N ILE A 179 7.77 -3.43 14.43
CA ILE A 179 9.07 -2.73 14.41
C ILE A 179 8.86 -1.21 14.48
N LYS A 180 9.91 -0.49 14.88
CA LYS A 180 9.89 0.98 14.99
C LYS A 180 10.12 1.66 13.63
N ALA A 181 9.41 1.22 12.61
CA ALA A 181 9.49 1.76 11.26
C ALA A 181 8.09 2.05 10.69
N LYS A 182 8.01 3.04 9.80
CA LYS A 182 6.78 3.42 9.08
C LYS A 182 6.96 3.24 7.58
N ILE A 183 5.90 2.77 6.91
CA ILE A 183 5.72 2.86 5.46
C ILE A 183 4.89 4.10 5.15
N TYR A 184 5.35 4.89 4.20
CA TYR A 184 4.61 6.06 3.70
C TYR A 184 3.82 5.62 2.48
N HIS A 185 2.50 5.69 2.57
CA HIS A 185 1.59 5.19 1.56
C HIS A 185 0.89 6.37 0.86
N TYR A 186 1.20 6.56 -0.42
CA TYR A 186 0.74 7.65 -1.27
C TYR A 186 -0.44 7.26 -2.16
N GLY A 187 -1.22 6.26 -1.73
CA GLY A 187 -2.31 5.68 -2.52
C GLY A 187 -3.44 6.66 -2.89
N TRP A 188 -3.48 7.84 -2.30
CA TRP A 188 -4.46 8.91 -2.58
C TRP A 188 -3.82 10.26 -2.94
N VAL A 189 -2.52 10.29 -3.22
CA VAL A 189 -1.78 11.49 -3.63
C VAL A 189 -1.52 11.45 -5.11
N ARG A 190 -2.43 12.05 -5.89
CA ARG A 190 -2.37 12.09 -7.36
C ARG A 190 -3.09 13.34 -7.87
N PRO A 191 -2.78 13.79 -9.10
CA PRO A 191 -3.60 14.77 -9.81
C PRO A 191 -5.07 14.31 -9.84
N PRO A 192 -6.05 15.22 -9.65
CA PRO A 192 -7.46 14.85 -9.52
C PRO A 192 -7.99 13.97 -10.66
N LEU A 193 -7.73 14.35 -11.91
CA LEU A 193 -8.17 13.60 -13.08
C LEU A 193 -7.59 12.18 -13.13
N THR A 194 -6.30 12.03 -12.80
CA THR A 194 -5.63 10.74 -12.70
C THR A 194 -6.20 9.89 -11.56
N LEU A 195 -6.54 10.50 -10.42
CA LEU A 195 -7.14 9.80 -9.30
C LEU A 195 -8.52 9.23 -9.66
N ILE A 196 -9.41 10.02 -10.27
CA ILE A 196 -10.71 9.53 -10.73
C ILE A 196 -10.54 8.42 -11.76
N GLN A 197 -9.66 8.61 -12.75
CA GLN A 197 -9.42 7.58 -13.78
C GLN A 197 -8.98 6.26 -13.14
N LYS A 198 -7.97 6.32 -12.26
CA LYS A 198 -7.49 5.16 -11.49
C LYS A 198 -8.62 4.51 -10.72
N ARG A 199 -9.44 5.28 -9.98
CA ARG A 199 -10.57 4.72 -9.21
C ARG A 199 -11.57 4.00 -10.10
N ARG A 200 -11.92 4.57 -11.24
CA ARG A 200 -12.87 3.97 -12.19
C ARG A 200 -12.36 2.66 -12.78
N ASP A 201 -11.08 2.59 -13.09
CA ASP A 201 -10.49 1.37 -13.65
C ASP A 201 -10.21 0.32 -12.58
N PHE A 202 -9.84 0.72 -11.37
CA PHE A 202 -9.68 -0.18 -10.23
C PHE A 202 -11.01 -0.78 -9.76
N GLU A 203 -12.12 -0.03 -9.82
CA GLU A 203 -13.44 -0.55 -9.45
C GLU A 203 -13.83 -1.79 -10.26
N LYS A 204 -13.40 -1.85 -11.54
CA LYS A 204 -13.63 -3.01 -12.42
C LYS A 204 -12.88 -4.27 -11.96
N ILE A 205 -11.84 -4.13 -11.14
CA ILE A 205 -11.06 -5.24 -10.56
C ILE A 205 -11.76 -5.79 -9.29
N TYR A 206 -12.51 -4.93 -8.59
CA TYR A 206 -13.19 -5.32 -7.34
C TYR A 206 -14.61 -5.80 -7.60
N THR A 207 -15.33 -5.14 -8.50
CA THR A 207 -16.77 -5.28 -8.69
C THR A 207 -17.10 -5.47 -10.19
N ALA A 208 -18.09 -6.30 -10.51
CA ALA A 208 -18.52 -6.56 -11.89
C ALA A 208 -19.91 -5.97 -12.21
N GLY A 209 -20.17 -5.75 -13.49
CA GLY A 209 -21.51 -5.44 -14.01
C GLY A 209 -22.07 -4.07 -13.57
N GLU A 210 -23.39 -4.02 -13.36
CA GLU A 210 -24.12 -2.80 -13.03
C GLU A 210 -23.76 -2.20 -11.65
N GLU A 211 -23.22 -3.00 -10.74
CA GLU A 211 -22.74 -2.49 -9.45
C GLU A 211 -21.49 -1.61 -9.62
N ALA A 212 -20.54 -2.04 -10.44
CA ALA A 212 -19.35 -1.24 -10.76
C ALA A 212 -19.73 0.10 -11.41
N LYS A 213 -20.68 0.09 -12.36
CA LYS A 213 -21.18 1.32 -13.01
C LYS A 213 -21.79 2.29 -12.00
N ARG A 214 -22.61 1.79 -11.06
CA ARG A 214 -23.22 2.62 -10.00
C ARG A 214 -22.18 3.22 -9.06
N ASN A 215 -21.14 2.46 -8.70
CA ASN A 215 -20.06 2.96 -7.85
C ASN A 215 -19.24 4.05 -8.56
N ILE A 216 -18.90 3.82 -9.82
CA ILE A 216 -18.16 4.76 -10.67
C ILE A 216 -18.85 6.13 -10.76
N LEU A 217 -20.18 6.15 -10.87
CA LEU A 217 -20.97 7.39 -10.92
C LEU A 217 -20.93 8.21 -9.63
N ARG A 218 -20.55 7.60 -8.51
CA ARG A 218 -20.49 8.25 -7.18
C ARG A 218 -19.09 8.72 -6.80
N PHE A 219 -18.06 8.39 -7.59
CA PHE A 219 -16.70 8.76 -7.25
C PHE A 219 -16.47 10.26 -7.41
N GLU A 220 -16.10 10.90 -6.31
CA GLU A 220 -15.50 12.22 -6.34
C GLU A 220 -13.96 12.08 -6.34
N ASN A 221 -13.23 13.19 -6.45
CA ASN A 221 -11.77 13.13 -6.36
C ASN A 221 -11.33 12.70 -4.96
N TYR A 222 -11.93 13.30 -3.92
CA TYR A 222 -11.50 13.16 -2.53
C TYR A 222 -12.71 13.01 -1.60
N ASP A 223 -13.01 11.78 -1.20
CA ASP A 223 -14.24 11.43 -0.46
C ASP A 223 -14.06 11.38 1.07
N ASP A 224 -12.83 11.25 1.60
CA ASP A 224 -12.56 11.05 3.04
C ASP A 224 -11.89 12.27 3.69
N MET A 225 -12.57 13.41 3.58
CA MET A 225 -12.07 14.75 3.96
C MET A 225 -12.21 15.10 5.46
N GLY A 226 -12.63 14.15 6.32
CA GLY A 226 -13.06 14.45 7.69
C GLY A 226 -12.02 14.26 8.80
N ASN A 227 -10.84 13.75 8.47
CA ASN A 227 -9.85 13.24 9.43
C ASN A 227 -8.41 13.43 8.89
N LEU A 228 -8.14 14.61 8.36
CA LEU A 228 -6.83 14.94 7.81
C LEU A 228 -6.04 15.78 8.82
N ARG A 229 -4.74 15.52 8.88
CA ARG A 229 -3.78 16.38 9.59
C ARG A 229 -2.64 16.76 8.68
N LYS A 230 -2.02 17.91 8.96
CA LYS A 230 -0.78 18.32 8.31
C LYS A 230 0.33 17.32 8.65
N PHE A 231 1.07 16.93 7.62
CA PHE A 231 2.30 16.17 7.76
C PHE A 231 3.44 17.14 8.12
N THR A 232 4.20 16.79 9.15
CA THR A 232 5.25 17.67 9.72
C THR A 232 6.62 17.01 9.74
N GLU A 233 6.73 15.75 9.31
CA GLU A 233 8.02 15.08 9.13
C GLU A 233 8.53 15.33 7.68
N THR A 234 9.66 14.73 7.33
CA THR A 234 10.23 14.77 5.98
C THR A 234 9.73 13.62 5.12
N HIS A 235 9.66 13.83 3.81
CA HIS A 235 9.48 12.75 2.84
C HIS A 235 10.81 12.04 2.55
N PRO A 236 10.77 10.78 2.08
CA PRO A 236 11.97 10.06 1.65
C PRO A 236 12.68 10.81 0.52
N LEU A 237 14.02 10.78 0.50
CA LEU A 237 14.81 11.50 -0.52
C LEU A 237 14.45 11.11 -1.96
N VAL A 238 14.09 9.84 -2.19
CA VAL A 238 13.67 9.34 -3.51
C VAL A 238 12.40 10.04 -4.04
N MET A 239 11.59 10.66 -3.18
CA MET A 239 10.38 11.38 -3.56
C MET A 239 10.63 12.83 -3.98
N THR A 240 11.86 13.36 -3.82
CA THR A 240 12.17 14.79 -4.01
C THR A 240 11.69 15.33 -5.36
N GLU A 241 12.01 14.65 -6.45
CA GLU A 241 11.62 15.08 -7.80
C GLU A 241 10.09 15.14 -7.98
N ARG A 242 9.36 14.15 -7.43
CA ARG A 242 7.90 14.13 -7.49
C ARG A 242 7.26 15.24 -6.69
N LEU A 243 7.83 15.58 -5.54
CA LEU A 243 7.35 16.68 -4.70
C LEU A 243 7.50 18.01 -5.43
N LEU A 244 8.65 18.24 -6.08
CA LEU A 244 8.90 19.45 -6.86
C LEU A 244 7.98 19.58 -8.07
N ASN A 245 7.66 18.46 -8.72
CA ASN A 245 6.80 18.44 -9.91
C ASN A 245 5.29 18.40 -9.56
N SER A 246 4.94 18.34 -8.28
CA SER A 246 3.54 18.31 -7.83
C SER A 246 2.93 19.72 -7.90
N ASN A 247 1.94 19.91 -8.78
CA ASN A 247 1.39 21.22 -9.08
C ASN A 247 -0.14 21.32 -9.00
N TRP A 248 -0.83 20.32 -8.45
CA TRP A 248 -2.28 20.40 -8.27
C TRP A 248 -2.63 21.01 -6.91
N ASP A 249 -3.72 21.77 -6.89
CA ASP A 249 -4.26 22.34 -5.67
C ASP A 249 -5.15 21.32 -4.94
N PHE A 250 -5.05 21.32 -3.61
CA PHE A 250 -5.84 20.48 -2.73
C PHE A 250 -6.11 21.20 -1.41
N ASP A 251 -7.36 21.62 -1.23
CA ASP A 251 -7.86 22.16 0.04
C ASP A 251 -8.32 21.02 0.96
N ALA A 252 -7.49 20.71 1.95
CA ALA A 252 -7.78 19.70 2.97
C ALA A 252 -8.88 20.10 3.97
N LYS A 253 -9.37 21.35 3.90
CA LYS A 253 -10.42 21.90 4.77
C LYS A 253 -10.15 21.67 6.26
N ILE A 254 -8.87 21.72 6.66
CA ILE A 254 -8.42 21.43 8.04
C ILE A 254 -9.18 22.28 9.05
N ASP A 255 -9.38 23.56 8.75
CA ASP A 255 -10.04 24.51 9.64
C ASP A 255 -11.56 24.26 9.79
N GLN A 256 -12.15 23.49 8.87
CA GLN A 256 -13.56 23.07 8.93
C GLN A 256 -13.74 21.75 9.69
N GLN A 257 -12.65 21.05 10.02
CA GLN A 257 -12.72 19.79 10.74
C GLN A 257 -13.01 20.00 12.22
N LYS A 258 -13.64 18.99 12.82
CA LYS A 258 -13.85 18.96 14.28
C LYS A 258 -12.49 18.98 15.00
N PRO A 259 -12.43 19.53 16.24
CA PRO A 259 -11.23 19.48 17.06
C PRO A 259 -10.69 18.05 17.20
N ASP A 260 -9.35 17.90 17.24
CA ASP A 260 -8.66 16.61 17.27
C ASP A 260 -9.19 15.66 18.37
N TRP A 261 -9.40 16.17 19.58
CA TRP A 261 -9.95 15.38 20.69
C TRP A 261 -11.34 14.80 20.37
N LEU A 262 -12.21 15.60 19.73
CA LEU A 262 -13.56 15.18 19.36
C LEU A 262 -13.51 14.15 18.23
N ARG A 263 -12.63 14.34 17.24
CA ARG A 263 -12.44 13.35 16.16
C ARG A 263 -11.96 12.01 16.71
N LYS A 264 -10.98 12.02 17.62
CA LYS A 264 -10.49 10.81 18.30
C LYS A 264 -11.60 10.08 19.08
N ILE A 265 -12.45 10.80 19.80
CA ILE A 265 -13.61 10.22 20.50
C ILE A 265 -14.61 9.64 19.49
N LEU A 266 -14.94 10.36 18.41
CA LEU A 266 -15.87 9.88 17.39
C LEU A 266 -15.36 8.63 16.69
N ILE A 267 -14.07 8.60 16.35
CA ILE A 267 -13.42 7.40 15.82
C ILE A 267 -13.57 6.28 16.84
N PHE A 268 -13.18 6.51 18.11
CA PHE A 268 -13.31 5.53 19.20
C PHE A 268 -14.72 4.95 19.35
N MET A 269 -15.74 5.81 19.32
CA MET A 269 -17.15 5.44 19.53
C MET A 269 -17.82 4.88 18.27
N HIS A 270 -17.18 4.97 17.09
CA HIS A 270 -17.77 4.58 15.81
C HIS A 270 -18.41 3.17 15.80
N PRO A 271 -17.79 2.11 16.35
CA PRO A 271 -18.41 0.78 16.38
C PRO A 271 -19.72 0.73 17.17
N LEU A 272 -19.78 1.44 18.29
CA LEU A 272 -20.97 1.54 19.13
C LEU A 272 -22.07 2.30 18.39
N ILE A 273 -21.74 3.46 17.82
CA ILE A 273 -22.68 4.30 17.06
C ILE A 273 -23.27 3.50 15.88
N LYS A 274 -22.43 2.76 15.14
CA LYS A 274 -22.86 1.91 14.03
C LYS A 274 -23.82 0.81 14.49
N ARG A 275 -23.54 0.16 15.64
CA ARG A 275 -24.40 -0.88 16.22
C ARG A 275 -25.76 -0.30 16.65
N ILE A 276 -25.78 0.84 17.31
CA ILE A 276 -27.00 1.53 17.74
C ILE A 276 -27.87 1.91 16.52
N LYS A 277 -27.27 2.52 15.49
CA LYS A 277 -27.99 2.85 14.24
C LYS A 277 -28.59 1.63 13.56
N LYS A 278 -27.86 0.50 13.54
CA LYS A 278 -28.37 -0.75 12.95
C LYS A 278 -29.58 -1.29 13.72
N ILE A 279 -29.56 -1.23 15.06
CA ILE A 279 -30.69 -1.64 15.91
C ILE A 279 -31.89 -0.71 15.66
N HIS A 280 -31.66 0.61 15.63
CA HIS A 280 -32.72 1.59 15.40
C HIS A 280 -33.39 1.43 14.03
N ASN A 281 -32.61 1.20 12.98
CA ASN A 281 -33.14 0.97 11.63
C ASN A 281 -33.90 -0.36 11.52
N LYS A 282 -33.49 -1.39 12.25
CA LYS A 282 -34.18 -2.69 12.29
C LYS A 282 -35.52 -2.62 13.04
N ASN A 283 -35.66 -1.69 13.98
CA ASN A 283 -36.92 -1.44 14.69
C ASN A 283 -37.88 -0.52 13.92
N LYS A 284 -37.44 0.05 12.79
CA LYS A 284 -38.24 0.91 11.90
C LYS A 284 -38.69 0.21 10.60
N SER A 285 -38.25 -1.02 10.37
CA SER A 285 -38.64 -1.90 9.25
C SER A 285 -39.58 -2.99 9.76
#